data_AF-A0A932ZRJ3-F1
#
_entry.id   AF-A0A932ZRJ3-F1
#
_cell.length_a   1.000
_cell.length_b   1.000
_cell.length_c   1.000
_cell.angle_alpha   90.00
_cell.angle_beta   90.00
_cell.angle_gamma   90.00
#
_symmetry.space_group_name_H-M   'P 1'
#
loop_
_entity.id
_entity.type
_entity.pdbx_description
1 polymer ?
#
loop_
_entity_poly.entity_id
_entity_poly.type
_entity_poly.pdbx_seq_one_letter_code
_entity_poly.pdbx_strand_id
1 'polypeptide(L)'
;MTERRAGLEKTFRLLGSSSRPAAADLLRIALGQADGAVQEGAVSALLARHEPAGYEAILRDAHRLPDRVRKQIAAEGERLAPIWARILKEGETRLRRTVVELLFLHPDPARAEVIGEAMRDPDAGIRQIASRALGACAERLEPGDGRRLYVREAFAAILTDPSVNADASLLGSMLRFDPSFEFQFLRILDRPSDPRRPAIRDLLEHGNAREEASLLARMLRSERQRLRQEAMDILGARRDPPFLEHLAILLQEMPGRMVERLLTDCGTFPWSGIPVRDMPVSLRLLTARWLALAVGTIEERRRWMGRLIEEGGGEVRAFLLRRAAERSEEELQRVAEVVADDPTPEVQAALLAVSEGRDAPFWGRLLARLVNAPDEGIRTEARRRAAPAGFESYLRTFRRLDPAALGRVSAALRKIDPGIPGRLREELEAPDRERRLIAVRAAVSLGQQQALQEELIAMLLDRDAHVRSGAAAALAETRTLDAVRALARALADPDDRVRANAIEGIGRLRDARLANLLRPFLGSVDARCRANAIEALWDGLSADDRGLRLREMLAAGGRMASSALWLLGRRGAAELQVDVQRLSQVPGPLGQRARSLLARAPGGSA
;
A
#
# COMPACT_ATOMS: atom_id res chain seq x y z
N MET A 1 -10.58 -19.80 68.03
CA MET A 1 -9.27 -19.63 67.36
C MET A 1 -8.54 -18.33 67.75
N THR A 2 -9.26 -17.24 68.02
CA THR A 2 -8.73 -15.91 68.37
C THR A 2 -7.98 -15.84 69.71
N GLU A 3 -8.48 -16.48 70.78
CA GLU A 3 -7.80 -16.48 72.10
C GLU A 3 -6.47 -17.24 72.10
N ARG A 4 -6.42 -18.40 71.42
CA ARG A 4 -5.20 -19.21 71.28
C ARG A 4 -4.08 -18.45 70.56
N ARG A 5 -4.43 -17.63 69.56
CA ARG A 5 -3.48 -16.82 68.80
C ARG A 5 -2.91 -15.68 69.65
N ALA A 6 -3.74 -15.01 70.44
CA ALA A 6 -3.32 -13.95 71.36
C ALA A 6 -2.36 -14.47 72.45
N GLY A 7 -2.58 -15.69 72.96
CA GLY A 7 -1.68 -16.33 73.93
C GLY A 7 -0.30 -16.66 73.35
N LEU A 8 -0.25 -17.19 72.12
CA LEU A 8 1.01 -17.46 71.40
C LEU A 8 1.80 -16.17 71.15
N GLU A 9 1.14 -15.11 70.65
CA GLU A 9 1.80 -13.82 70.39
C GLU A 9 2.43 -13.20 71.64
N LYS A 10 1.76 -13.30 72.80
CA LYS A 10 2.32 -12.82 74.08
C LYS A 10 3.55 -13.63 74.49
N THR A 11 3.51 -14.94 74.29
CA THR A 11 4.60 -15.87 74.61
C THR A 11 5.85 -15.56 73.78
N PHE A 12 5.69 -15.45 72.45
CA PHE A 12 6.82 -15.17 71.57
C PHE A 12 7.41 -13.77 71.77
N ARG A 13 6.61 -12.76 72.10
CA ARG A 13 7.14 -11.43 72.49
C ARG A 13 8.04 -11.51 73.72
N LEU A 14 7.64 -12.24 74.76
CA LEU A 14 8.44 -12.42 75.97
C LEU A 14 9.75 -13.17 75.71
N LEU A 15 9.70 -14.22 74.87
CA LEU A 15 10.89 -14.97 74.48
C LEU A 15 11.85 -14.15 73.60
N GLY A 16 11.32 -13.30 72.72
CA GLY A 16 12.10 -12.41 71.87
C GLY A 16 12.83 -11.32 72.66
N SER A 17 12.24 -10.80 73.74
CA SER A 17 12.87 -9.79 74.61
C SER A 17 13.79 -10.38 75.69
N SER A 18 13.86 -11.70 75.83
CA SER A 18 14.63 -12.35 76.89
C SER A 18 16.12 -12.43 76.54
N SER A 19 17.02 -12.04 77.44
CA SER A 19 18.47 -12.23 77.26
C SER A 19 18.96 -13.65 77.59
N ARG A 20 18.07 -14.56 78.03
CA ARG A 20 18.47 -15.90 78.47
C ARG A 20 18.76 -16.83 77.28
N PRO A 21 19.84 -17.62 77.29
CA PRO A 21 20.14 -18.60 76.23
C PRO A 21 19.04 -19.65 76.04
N ALA A 22 18.43 -20.11 77.14
CA ALA A 22 17.35 -21.09 77.10
C ALA A 22 16.13 -20.61 76.29
N ALA A 23 15.90 -19.30 76.21
CA ALA A 23 14.85 -18.75 75.36
C ALA A 23 15.18 -18.94 73.87
N ALA A 24 16.45 -18.77 73.45
CA ALA A 24 16.88 -19.06 72.09
C ALA A 24 16.77 -20.56 71.74
N ASP A 25 17.10 -21.45 72.69
CA ASP A 25 16.95 -22.91 72.51
C ASP A 25 15.48 -23.30 72.30
N LEU A 26 14.58 -22.78 73.15
CA LEU A 26 13.14 -23.00 73.01
C LEU A 26 12.59 -22.49 71.68
N LEU A 27 13.05 -21.32 71.24
CA LEU A 27 12.66 -20.75 69.95
C LEU A 27 13.17 -21.59 68.76
N ARG A 28 14.37 -22.16 68.85
CA ARG A 28 14.90 -23.11 67.84
C ARG A 28 14.08 -24.40 67.78
N ILE A 29 13.65 -24.93 68.93
CA ILE A 29 12.76 -26.10 68.98
C ILE A 29 11.38 -25.76 68.38
N ALA A 30 10.86 -24.56 68.67
CA ALA A 30 9.60 -24.07 68.15
C ALA A 30 9.63 -23.89 66.62
N LEU A 31 10.78 -23.46 66.06
CA LEU A 31 11.00 -23.33 64.62
C LEU A 31 10.85 -24.67 63.87
N GLY A 32 11.25 -25.77 64.51
CA GLY A 32 11.14 -27.13 63.95
C GLY A 32 9.75 -27.76 64.01
N GLN A 33 8.76 -27.11 64.62
CA GLN A 33 7.39 -27.64 64.72
C GLN A 33 6.61 -27.49 63.40
N ALA A 34 5.59 -28.32 63.20
CA ALA A 34 4.76 -28.28 61.98
C ALA A 34 3.68 -27.17 61.97
N ASP A 35 3.40 -26.54 63.11
CA ASP A 35 2.38 -25.49 63.23
C ASP A 35 2.91 -24.15 62.71
N GLY A 36 2.30 -23.63 61.63
CA GLY A 36 2.74 -22.40 60.99
C GLY A 36 2.65 -21.13 61.86
N ALA A 37 1.73 -21.07 62.83
CA ALA A 37 1.63 -19.94 63.75
C ALA A 37 2.73 -19.98 64.82
N VAL A 38 3.14 -21.19 65.23
CA VAL A 38 4.29 -21.40 66.11
C VAL A 38 5.59 -21.04 65.39
N GLN A 39 5.75 -21.44 64.13
CA GLN A 39 6.90 -21.09 63.30
C GLN A 39 7.01 -19.57 63.06
N GLU A 40 5.89 -18.89 62.71
CA GLU A 40 5.86 -17.43 62.51
C GLU A 40 6.24 -16.66 63.78
N GLY A 41 5.71 -17.09 64.93
CA GLY A 41 6.06 -16.51 66.23
C GLY A 41 7.53 -16.76 66.61
N ALA A 42 8.05 -17.96 66.34
CA ALA A 42 9.44 -18.32 66.62
C ALA A 42 10.42 -17.49 65.78
N VAL A 43 10.15 -17.32 64.49
CA VAL A 43 10.96 -16.48 63.60
C VAL A 43 10.94 -15.03 64.06
N SER A 44 9.76 -14.47 64.34
CA SER A 44 9.64 -13.08 64.81
C SER A 44 10.42 -12.84 66.11
N ALA A 45 10.35 -13.79 67.06
CA ALA A 45 11.08 -13.73 68.32
C ALA A 45 12.59 -13.89 68.12
N LEU A 46 13.05 -14.81 67.26
CA LEU A 46 14.47 -14.98 66.95
C LEU A 46 15.05 -13.75 66.24
N LEU A 47 14.32 -13.13 65.32
CA LEU A 47 14.73 -11.90 64.65
C LEU A 47 14.89 -10.74 65.64
N ALA A 48 14.00 -10.64 66.64
CA ALA A 48 14.05 -9.59 67.66
C ALA A 48 15.22 -9.71 68.66
N ARG A 49 15.84 -10.90 68.77
CA ARG A 49 16.98 -11.14 69.68
C ARG A 49 18.32 -10.64 69.14
N HIS A 50 18.43 -10.46 67.83
CA HIS A 50 19.66 -10.01 67.17
C HIS A 50 20.90 -10.90 67.38
N GLU A 51 20.70 -12.22 67.49
CA GLU A 51 21.78 -13.19 67.72
C GLU A 51 22.16 -13.95 66.43
N PRO A 52 23.46 -14.00 66.03
CA PRO A 52 23.91 -14.71 64.82
C PRO A 52 23.46 -16.18 64.74
N ALA A 53 23.54 -16.91 65.86
CA ALA A 53 23.11 -18.31 65.93
C ALA A 53 21.59 -18.49 65.72
N GLY A 54 20.79 -17.49 66.12
CA GLY A 54 19.34 -17.47 65.87
C GLY A 54 19.05 -17.30 64.38
N TYR A 55 19.75 -16.39 63.72
CA TYR A 55 19.61 -16.15 62.28
C TYR A 55 20.04 -17.37 61.44
N GLU A 56 21.14 -18.02 61.78
CA GLU A 56 21.55 -19.26 61.09
C GLU A 56 20.54 -20.39 61.25
N ALA A 57 19.92 -20.52 62.43
CA ALA A 57 18.86 -21.50 62.66
C ALA A 57 17.63 -21.23 61.79
N ILE A 58 17.21 -19.96 61.67
CA ILE A 58 16.15 -19.53 60.75
C ILE A 58 16.48 -19.96 59.33
N LEU A 59 17.70 -19.69 58.84
CA LEU A 59 18.12 -20.03 57.49
C LEU A 59 18.19 -21.55 57.24
N ARG A 60 18.61 -22.33 58.23
CA ARG A 60 18.66 -23.80 58.11
C ARG A 60 17.27 -24.41 57.89
N ASP A 61 16.27 -23.91 58.61
CA ASP A 61 14.88 -24.41 58.52
C ASP A 61 14.00 -23.61 57.54
N ALA A 62 14.54 -22.61 56.83
CA ALA A 62 13.77 -21.71 55.97
C ALA A 62 12.90 -22.43 54.92
N HIS A 63 13.39 -23.55 54.38
CA HIS A 63 12.67 -24.39 53.42
C HIS A 63 11.37 -25.02 53.97
N ARG A 64 11.22 -25.09 55.31
CA ARG A 64 10.03 -25.59 56.01
C ARG A 64 9.07 -24.48 56.41
N LEU A 65 9.47 -23.22 56.23
CA LEU A 65 8.70 -22.06 56.68
C LEU A 65 7.64 -21.66 55.64
N PRO A 66 6.46 -21.19 56.10
CA PRO A 66 5.43 -20.64 55.23
C PRO A 66 5.95 -19.47 54.42
N ASP A 67 5.42 -19.26 53.21
CA ASP A 67 5.83 -18.16 52.32
C ASP A 67 5.85 -16.82 53.04
N ARG A 68 4.78 -16.50 53.78
CA ARG A 68 4.65 -15.25 54.56
C ARG A 68 5.86 -15.00 55.48
N VAL A 69 6.35 -16.05 56.13
CA VAL A 69 7.48 -15.97 57.07
C VAL A 69 8.80 -15.82 56.33
N ARG A 70 8.98 -16.54 55.20
CA ARG A 70 10.12 -16.32 54.30
C ARG A 70 10.18 -14.87 53.79
N LYS A 71 9.02 -14.26 53.51
CA LYS A 71 8.95 -12.85 53.12
C LYS A 71 9.39 -11.89 54.23
N GLN A 72 9.01 -12.18 55.47
CA GLN A 72 9.44 -11.41 56.64
C GLN A 72 10.96 -11.47 56.84
N ILE A 73 11.56 -12.67 56.71
CA ILE A 73 13.02 -12.85 56.85
C ILE A 73 13.77 -12.03 55.81
N ALA A 74 13.31 -12.04 54.56
CA ALA A 74 13.98 -11.35 53.49
C ALA A 74 13.84 -9.81 53.58
N ALA A 75 12.77 -9.31 54.21
CA ALA A 75 12.58 -7.89 54.51
C ALA A 75 13.58 -7.35 55.55
N GLU A 76 14.08 -8.19 56.47
CA GLU A 76 15.11 -7.81 57.46
C GLU A 76 16.54 -7.76 56.89
N GLY A 77 16.69 -7.90 55.57
CA GLY A 77 17.99 -8.23 55.00
C GLY A 77 19.07 -7.14 55.07
N GLU A 78 18.78 -5.89 55.45
CA GLU A 78 19.82 -4.91 55.79
C GLU A 78 20.61 -5.38 57.02
N ARG A 79 19.88 -5.88 58.05
CA ARG A 79 20.49 -6.44 59.27
C ARG A 79 21.17 -7.78 59.00
N LEU A 80 20.64 -8.57 58.08
CA LEU A 80 21.16 -9.90 57.78
C LEU A 80 22.26 -9.89 56.72
N ALA A 81 22.52 -8.77 56.03
CA ALA A 81 23.50 -8.70 54.94
C ALA A 81 24.91 -9.21 55.32
N PRO A 82 25.50 -8.85 56.49
CA PRO A 82 26.82 -9.38 56.88
C PRO A 82 26.81 -10.90 57.09
N ILE A 83 25.68 -11.45 57.58
CA ILE A 83 25.51 -12.88 57.82
C ILE A 83 25.33 -13.62 56.48
N TRP A 84 24.55 -13.06 55.57
CA TRP A 84 24.36 -13.59 54.22
C TRP A 84 25.67 -13.63 53.45
N ALA A 85 26.46 -12.54 53.46
CA ALA A 85 27.77 -12.49 52.83
C ALA A 85 28.72 -13.57 53.40
N ARG A 86 28.77 -13.73 54.74
CA ARG A 86 29.57 -14.79 55.38
C ARG A 86 29.11 -16.20 54.96
N ILE A 87 27.80 -16.46 54.95
CA ILE A 87 27.26 -17.75 54.53
C ILE A 87 27.58 -18.02 53.07
N LEU A 88 27.43 -17.04 52.17
CA LEU A 88 27.74 -17.22 50.75
C LEU A 88 29.23 -17.48 50.50
N LYS A 89 30.12 -16.97 51.35
CA LYS A 89 31.56 -17.20 51.24
C LYS A 89 32.01 -18.56 51.79
N GLU A 90 31.51 -18.96 52.97
CA GLU A 90 32.08 -20.07 53.76
C GLU A 90 31.06 -21.13 54.20
N GLY A 91 29.76 -20.89 53.99
CA GLY A 91 28.69 -21.78 54.42
C GLY A 91 28.56 -23.04 53.57
N GLU A 92 27.88 -24.05 54.09
CA GLU A 92 27.53 -25.28 53.35
C GLU A 92 26.60 -24.98 52.15
N THR A 93 26.69 -25.77 51.08
CA THR A 93 25.96 -25.55 49.81
C THR A 93 24.45 -25.35 50.04
N ARG A 94 23.84 -26.08 50.96
CA ARG A 94 22.41 -25.96 51.28
C ARG A 94 22.06 -24.58 51.86
N LEU A 95 22.88 -24.04 52.76
CA LEU A 95 22.65 -22.72 53.37
C LEU A 95 22.89 -21.60 52.36
N ARG A 96 23.95 -21.71 51.53
CA ARG A 96 24.20 -20.77 50.43
C ARG A 96 23.01 -20.70 49.48
N ARG A 97 22.50 -21.86 49.07
CA ARG A 97 21.29 -21.96 48.25
C ARG A 97 20.09 -21.26 48.89
N THR A 98 19.80 -21.52 50.17
CA THR A 98 18.71 -20.84 50.88
C THR A 98 18.85 -19.32 50.85
N VAL A 99 20.06 -18.79 51.09
CA VAL A 99 20.30 -17.34 51.08
C VAL A 99 19.99 -16.74 49.71
N VAL A 100 20.47 -17.37 48.63
CA VAL A 100 20.19 -16.88 47.27
C VAL A 100 18.71 -17.03 46.90
N GLU A 101 18.02 -18.08 47.34
CA GLU A 101 16.57 -18.23 47.17
C GLU A 101 15.78 -17.12 47.88
N LEU A 102 16.18 -16.73 49.09
CA LEU A 102 15.56 -15.62 49.82
C LEU A 102 15.83 -14.28 49.14
N LEU A 103 17.05 -14.05 48.63
CA LEU A 103 17.41 -12.88 47.83
C LEU A 103 16.60 -12.80 46.53
N PHE A 104 16.30 -13.95 45.90
CA PHE A 104 15.45 -13.99 44.72
C PHE A 104 13.97 -13.71 45.05
N LEU A 105 13.44 -14.23 46.16
CA LEU A 105 12.06 -13.98 46.58
C LEU A 105 11.82 -12.50 46.92
N HIS A 106 12.86 -11.80 47.39
CA HIS A 106 12.83 -10.37 47.70
C HIS A 106 14.06 -9.66 47.13
N PRO A 107 14.06 -9.37 45.82
CA PRO A 107 15.14 -8.68 45.16
C PRO A 107 15.31 -7.29 45.77
N ASP A 108 16.47 -7.04 46.36
CA ASP A 108 16.88 -5.76 46.91
C ASP A 108 18.11 -5.24 46.15
N PRO A 109 17.96 -4.16 45.35
CA PRO A 109 19.05 -3.52 44.63
C PRO A 109 20.29 -3.19 45.47
N ALA A 110 20.12 -2.87 46.75
CA ALA A 110 21.24 -2.59 47.65
C ALA A 110 22.13 -3.82 47.91
N ARG A 111 21.65 -5.01 47.55
CA ARG A 111 22.35 -6.30 47.75
C ARG A 111 22.89 -6.89 46.45
N ALA A 112 22.89 -6.12 45.37
CA ALA A 112 23.34 -6.58 44.07
C ALA A 112 24.79 -7.09 44.10
N GLU A 113 25.66 -6.48 44.90
CA GLU A 113 27.05 -6.92 45.08
C GLU A 113 27.12 -8.34 45.67
N VAL A 114 26.38 -8.60 46.76
CA VAL A 114 26.32 -9.92 47.42
C VAL A 114 25.73 -10.98 46.49
N ILE A 115 24.71 -10.63 45.71
CA ILE A 115 24.15 -11.52 44.68
C ILE A 115 25.19 -11.78 43.57
N GLY A 116 25.95 -10.75 43.17
CA GLY A 116 27.03 -10.85 42.20
C GLY A 116 28.16 -11.77 42.64
N GLU A 117 28.50 -11.81 43.93
CA GLU A 117 29.47 -12.77 44.47
C GLU A 117 28.99 -14.22 44.33
N ALA A 118 27.69 -14.46 44.56
CA ALA A 118 27.09 -15.80 44.42
C ALA A 118 27.13 -16.33 42.97
N MET A 119 27.40 -15.49 41.97
CA MET A 119 27.64 -15.92 40.59
C MET A 119 28.94 -16.71 40.42
N ARG A 120 29.85 -16.67 41.42
CA ARG A 120 31.09 -17.48 41.48
C ARG A 120 30.95 -18.78 42.26
N ASP A 121 29.75 -19.10 42.75
CA ASP A 121 29.54 -20.31 43.56
C ASP A 121 29.92 -21.57 42.75
N PRO A 122 30.60 -22.57 43.34
CA PRO A 122 30.89 -23.83 42.66
C PRO A 122 29.63 -24.59 42.21
N ASP A 123 28.49 -24.42 42.90
CA ASP A 123 27.22 -25.06 42.56
C ASP A 123 26.47 -24.34 41.43
N ALA A 124 26.14 -25.07 40.37
CA ALA A 124 25.45 -24.50 39.21
C ALA A 124 24.03 -24.02 39.51
N GLY A 125 23.32 -24.68 40.43
CA GLY A 125 21.98 -24.28 40.83
C GLY A 125 21.98 -22.95 41.59
N ILE A 126 22.99 -22.73 42.45
CA ILE A 126 23.16 -21.45 43.15
C ILE A 126 23.43 -20.32 42.16
N ARG A 127 24.36 -20.52 41.22
CA ARG A 127 24.64 -19.53 40.17
C ARG A 127 23.39 -19.17 39.37
N GLN A 128 22.55 -20.15 39.04
CA GLN A 128 21.30 -19.92 38.31
C GLN A 128 20.29 -19.08 39.11
N ILE A 129 20.16 -19.32 40.42
CA ILE A 129 19.25 -18.54 41.28
C ILE A 129 19.81 -17.12 41.47
N ALA A 130 21.13 -16.97 41.61
CA ALA A 130 21.80 -15.67 41.72
C ALA A 130 21.61 -14.83 40.45
N SER A 131 21.76 -15.46 39.28
CA SER A 131 21.47 -14.87 37.97
C SER A 131 20.06 -14.28 37.91
N ARG A 132 19.05 -15.08 38.29
CA ARG A 132 17.65 -14.65 38.33
C ARG A 132 17.40 -13.54 39.37
N ALA A 133 18.03 -13.62 40.54
CA ALA A 133 17.90 -12.59 41.58
C ALA A 133 18.45 -11.24 41.11
N LEU A 134 19.62 -11.25 40.46
CA LEU A 134 20.24 -10.02 39.96
C LEU A 134 19.43 -9.41 38.81
N GLY A 135 18.92 -10.24 37.90
CA GLY A 135 17.98 -9.81 36.86
C GLY A 135 16.71 -9.17 37.45
N ALA A 136 16.13 -9.78 38.49
CA ALA A 136 14.97 -9.24 39.17
C ALA A 136 15.26 -7.93 39.94
N CYS A 137 16.48 -7.73 40.45
CA CYS A 137 16.90 -6.44 41.01
C CYS A 137 16.93 -5.35 39.94
N ALA A 138 17.44 -5.66 38.74
CA ALA A 138 17.52 -4.72 37.64
C ALA A 138 16.13 -4.28 37.14
N GLU A 139 15.17 -5.21 37.03
CA GLU A 139 13.82 -4.95 36.52
C GLU A 139 12.97 -4.05 37.43
N ARG A 140 13.32 -3.92 38.72
CA ARG A 140 12.56 -3.14 39.71
C ARG A 140 13.00 -1.68 39.82
N LEU A 141 14.02 -1.27 39.07
CA LEU A 141 14.68 0.02 39.21
C LEU A 141 14.32 0.97 38.07
N GLU A 142 13.60 2.03 38.42
CA GLU A 142 13.27 3.12 37.49
C GLU A 142 14.51 3.92 37.07
N PRO A 143 14.52 4.51 35.86
CA PRO A 143 15.58 5.43 35.43
C PRO A 143 15.74 6.59 36.44
N GLY A 144 16.93 6.72 37.04
CA GLY A 144 17.26 7.75 38.03
C GLY A 144 17.34 7.29 39.48
N ASP A 145 16.95 6.05 39.81
CA ASP A 145 17.19 5.50 41.16
C ASP A 145 18.69 5.33 41.41
N GLY A 146 19.21 5.98 42.46
CA GLY A 146 20.63 5.92 42.83
C GLY A 146 21.14 4.50 43.10
N ARG A 147 20.26 3.57 43.49
CA ARG A 147 20.61 2.15 43.72
C ARG A 147 20.94 1.39 42.44
N ARG A 148 20.71 1.98 41.27
CA ARG A 148 21.15 1.45 39.98
C ARG A 148 22.66 1.30 39.90
N LEU A 149 23.42 2.11 40.65
CA LEU A 149 24.88 2.00 40.70
C LEU A 149 25.32 0.62 41.19
N TYR A 150 24.72 0.11 42.29
CA TYR A 150 25.06 -1.20 42.85
C TYR A 150 24.82 -2.35 41.85
N VAL A 151 23.70 -2.32 41.14
CA VAL A 151 23.38 -3.34 40.12
C VAL A 151 24.32 -3.22 38.93
N ARG A 152 24.64 -1.99 38.49
CA ARG A 152 25.57 -1.74 37.39
C ARG A 152 26.98 -2.24 37.73
N GLU A 153 27.46 -2.03 38.95
CA GLU A 153 28.77 -2.50 39.40
C GLU A 153 28.84 -4.03 39.46
N ALA A 154 27.81 -4.68 40.01
CA ALA A 154 27.71 -6.14 40.01
C ALA A 154 27.72 -6.71 38.58
N PHE A 155 26.96 -6.12 37.67
CA PHE A 155 26.97 -6.48 36.25
C PHE A 155 28.34 -6.27 35.59
N ALA A 156 29.00 -5.15 35.86
CA ALA A 156 30.34 -4.89 35.33
C ALA A 156 31.36 -5.93 35.81
N ALA A 157 31.31 -6.32 37.07
CA ALA A 157 32.18 -7.35 37.65
C ALA A 157 32.01 -8.73 36.98
N ILE A 158 30.77 -9.08 36.63
CA ILE A 158 30.46 -10.32 35.88
C ILE A 158 31.10 -10.29 34.48
N LEU A 159 31.05 -9.14 33.79
CA LEU A 159 31.63 -9.01 32.44
C LEU A 159 33.15 -8.85 32.43
N THR A 160 33.80 -8.58 33.57
CA THR A 160 35.26 -8.51 33.64
C THR A 160 35.91 -9.83 34.03
N ASP A 161 35.18 -10.70 34.74
CA ASP A 161 35.68 -11.98 35.25
C ASP A 161 35.27 -13.16 34.34
N PRO A 162 36.21 -13.80 33.59
CA PRO A 162 35.90 -14.92 32.71
C PRO A 162 35.49 -16.20 33.45
N SER A 163 35.76 -16.30 34.76
CA SER A 163 35.37 -17.46 35.57
C SER A 163 33.88 -17.48 35.90
N VAL A 164 33.21 -16.33 35.78
CA VAL A 164 31.78 -16.19 36.04
C VAL A 164 30.99 -16.59 34.79
N ASN A 165 30.15 -17.62 34.93
CA ASN A 165 29.26 -18.06 33.86
C ASN A 165 27.89 -17.36 33.98
N ALA A 166 27.66 -16.34 33.17
CA ALA A 166 26.37 -15.69 33.02
C ALA A 166 25.58 -16.34 31.87
N ASP A 167 24.33 -16.71 32.14
CA ASP A 167 23.43 -17.21 31.10
C ASP A 167 22.88 -16.08 30.20
N ALA A 168 22.28 -16.45 29.07
CA ALA A 168 21.69 -15.49 28.13
C ALA A 168 20.61 -14.61 28.77
N SER A 169 19.81 -15.14 29.71
CA SER A 169 18.75 -14.38 30.37
C SER A 169 19.31 -13.20 31.16
N LEU A 170 20.36 -13.42 31.95
CA LEU A 170 21.02 -12.38 32.71
C LEU A 170 21.66 -11.35 31.79
N LEU A 171 22.38 -11.81 30.76
CA LEU A 171 23.02 -10.94 29.78
C LEU A 171 21.99 -10.04 29.07
N GLY A 172 20.81 -10.58 28.76
CA GLY A 172 19.69 -9.79 28.22
C GLY A 172 19.18 -8.74 29.21
N SER A 173 19.00 -9.12 30.49
CA SER A 173 18.61 -8.16 31.54
C SER A 173 19.67 -7.07 31.74
N MET A 174 20.96 -7.38 31.60
CA MET A 174 22.04 -6.40 31.66
C MET A 174 21.93 -5.36 30.54
N LEU A 175 21.72 -5.80 29.29
CA LEU A 175 21.56 -4.89 28.15
C LEU A 175 20.33 -4.00 28.28
N ARG A 176 19.19 -4.56 28.72
CA ARG A 176 17.96 -3.80 28.98
C ARG A 176 18.11 -2.81 30.12
N PHE A 177 18.83 -3.22 31.17
CA PHE A 177 19.11 -2.35 32.30
C PHE A 177 20.00 -1.19 31.89
N ASP A 178 21.08 -1.45 31.15
CA ASP A 178 22.02 -0.44 30.70
C ASP A 178 22.61 -0.78 29.32
N PRO A 179 22.13 -0.12 28.26
CA PRO A 179 22.58 -0.40 26.90
C PRO A 179 24.08 -0.22 26.71
N SER A 180 24.78 0.56 27.54
CA SER A 180 26.24 0.77 27.42
C SER A 180 27.06 -0.51 27.62
N PHE A 181 26.47 -1.58 28.18
CA PHE A 181 27.14 -2.89 28.24
C PHE A 181 27.44 -3.50 26.87
N GLU A 182 26.83 -2.99 25.80
CA GLU A 182 27.12 -3.39 24.43
C GLU A 182 28.63 -3.30 24.08
N PHE A 183 29.38 -2.38 24.69
CA PHE A 183 30.83 -2.24 24.44
C PHE A 183 31.63 -3.41 25.01
N GLN A 184 31.32 -3.86 26.23
CA GLN A 184 31.93 -5.06 26.80
C GLN A 184 31.53 -6.30 26.00
N PHE A 185 30.27 -6.41 25.57
CA PHE A 185 29.79 -7.55 24.80
C PHE A 185 30.54 -7.67 23.47
N LEU A 186 30.70 -6.56 22.73
CA LEU A 186 31.50 -6.57 21.50
C LEU A 186 32.96 -6.97 21.74
N ARG A 187 33.57 -6.52 22.85
CA ARG A 187 34.96 -6.92 23.21
C ARG A 187 35.08 -8.40 23.54
N ILE A 188 34.07 -8.99 24.17
CA ILE A 188 34.01 -10.42 24.47
C ILE A 188 33.83 -11.22 23.17
N LEU A 189 32.88 -10.82 22.33
CA LEU A 189 32.63 -11.46 21.03
C LEU A 189 33.87 -11.40 20.13
N ASP A 190 34.66 -10.33 20.18
CA ASP A 190 35.89 -10.21 19.39
C ASP A 190 36.98 -11.23 19.78
N ARG A 191 36.88 -11.87 20.95
CA ARG A 191 37.85 -12.84 21.47
C ARG A 191 37.34 -14.28 21.26
N PRO A 192 37.87 -15.05 20.28
CA PRO A 192 37.44 -16.42 19.99
C PRO A 192 37.32 -17.35 21.20
N SER A 193 38.29 -17.26 22.10
CA SER A 193 38.48 -18.18 23.23
C SER A 193 37.79 -17.72 24.50
N ASP A 194 37.05 -16.61 24.48
CA ASP A 194 36.35 -16.12 25.67
C ASP A 194 35.17 -17.05 26.01
N PRO A 195 35.14 -17.65 27.22
CA PRO A 195 34.15 -18.67 27.59
C PRO A 195 32.71 -18.14 27.65
N ARG A 196 32.51 -16.81 27.64
CA ARG A 196 31.19 -16.18 27.72
C ARG A 196 30.57 -15.94 26.35
N ARG A 197 31.36 -16.07 25.28
CA ARG A 197 30.90 -15.88 23.89
C ARG A 197 29.67 -16.75 23.54
N PRO A 198 29.59 -18.05 23.92
CA PRO A 198 28.41 -18.87 23.65
C PRO A 198 27.13 -18.31 24.26
N ALA A 199 27.18 -17.76 25.48
CA ALA A 199 26.00 -17.18 26.14
C ALA A 199 25.53 -15.87 25.49
N ILE A 200 26.47 -15.02 25.04
CA ILE A 200 26.11 -13.81 24.26
C ILE A 200 25.53 -14.22 22.90
N ARG A 201 26.08 -15.25 22.27
CA ARG A 201 25.54 -15.79 21.02
C ARG A 201 24.13 -16.35 21.21
N ASP A 202 23.90 -17.15 22.25
CA ASP A 202 22.59 -17.68 22.61
C ASP A 202 21.56 -16.57 22.84
N LEU A 203 21.95 -15.50 23.54
CA LEU A 203 21.14 -14.29 23.69
C LEU A 203 20.77 -13.66 22.33
N LEU A 204 21.74 -13.53 21.43
CA LEU A 204 21.50 -12.93 20.12
C LEU A 204 20.77 -13.87 19.13
N GLU A 205 20.79 -15.19 19.35
CA GLU A 205 20.07 -16.17 18.53
C GLU A 205 18.61 -16.33 18.98
N HIS A 206 18.32 -16.23 20.28
CA HIS A 206 16.99 -16.52 20.84
C HIS A 206 16.29 -15.30 21.46
N GLY A 207 17.01 -14.20 21.68
CA GLY A 207 16.49 -12.97 22.24
C GLY A 207 15.60 -12.17 21.28
N ASN A 208 14.66 -11.40 21.83
CA ASN A 208 13.67 -10.61 21.10
C ASN A 208 13.64 -9.12 21.49
N ALA A 209 14.49 -8.68 22.41
CA ALA A 209 14.50 -7.30 22.88
C ALA A 209 15.14 -6.37 21.83
N ARG A 210 14.78 -5.08 21.89
CA ARG A 210 15.32 -4.05 21.00
C ARG A 210 16.82 -3.85 21.21
N GLU A 211 17.30 -3.99 22.44
CA GLU A 211 18.70 -3.81 22.82
C GLU A 211 19.58 -4.94 22.24
N GLU A 212 19.05 -6.16 22.20
CA GLU A 212 19.70 -7.32 21.56
C GLU A 212 19.80 -7.10 20.04
N ALA A 213 18.72 -6.61 19.41
CA ALA A 213 18.74 -6.21 18.00
C ALA A 213 19.72 -5.05 17.74
N SER A 214 19.84 -4.10 18.67
CA SER A 214 20.81 -2.99 18.60
C SER A 214 22.25 -3.49 18.62
N LEU A 215 22.57 -4.43 19.51
CA LEU A 215 23.89 -5.05 19.56
C LEU A 215 24.21 -5.78 18.24
N LEU A 216 23.26 -6.56 17.71
CA LEU A 216 23.41 -7.29 16.45
C LEU A 216 23.59 -6.31 15.26
N ALA A 217 22.81 -5.23 15.23
CA ALA A 217 22.94 -4.17 14.22
C ALA A 217 24.30 -3.47 14.29
N ARG A 218 24.87 -3.31 15.49
CA ARG A 218 26.20 -2.73 15.68
C ARG A 218 27.31 -3.69 15.24
N MET A 219 27.12 -4.99 15.43
CA MET A 219 28.01 -6.01 14.88
C MET A 219 28.04 -5.98 13.35
N LEU A 220 26.88 -5.88 12.69
CA LEU A 220 26.78 -5.77 11.21
C LEU A 220 27.47 -4.49 10.68
N ARG A 221 27.48 -3.41 11.46
CA ARG A 221 28.16 -2.15 11.12
C ARG A 221 29.64 -2.12 11.48
N SER A 222 30.15 -3.11 12.21
CA SER A 222 31.53 -3.12 12.67
C SER A 222 32.49 -3.13 11.49
N GLU A 223 33.64 -2.47 11.61
CA GLU A 223 34.72 -2.56 10.61
C GLU A 223 35.46 -3.90 10.64
N ARG A 224 35.26 -4.68 11.70
CA ARG A 224 35.88 -6.00 11.88
C ARG A 224 35.10 -7.08 11.14
N GLN A 225 35.70 -7.69 10.12
CA GLN A 225 35.08 -8.71 9.28
C GLN A 225 34.53 -9.88 10.11
N ARG A 226 35.26 -10.32 11.14
CA ARG A 226 34.84 -11.42 12.02
C ARG A 226 33.50 -11.15 12.73
N LEU A 227 33.31 -9.95 13.28
CA LEU A 227 32.07 -9.58 13.97
C LEU A 227 30.90 -9.49 12.99
N ARG A 228 31.14 -8.99 11.76
CA ARG A 228 30.14 -8.99 10.70
C ARG A 228 29.73 -10.42 10.33
N GLN A 229 30.69 -11.31 10.11
CA GLN A 229 30.39 -12.71 9.77
C GLN A 229 29.61 -13.41 10.89
N GLU A 230 30.00 -13.22 12.14
CA GLU A 230 29.27 -13.80 13.27
C GLU A 230 27.84 -13.26 13.40
N ALA A 231 27.63 -11.97 13.17
CA ALA A 231 26.29 -11.39 13.13
C ALA A 231 25.41 -12.00 12.03
N MET A 232 26.01 -12.33 10.88
CA MET A 232 25.33 -12.97 9.76
C MET A 232 24.96 -14.41 10.07
N ASP A 233 25.86 -15.17 10.71
CA ASP A 233 25.59 -16.54 11.12
C ASP A 233 24.41 -16.58 12.11
N ILE A 234 24.39 -15.65 13.08
CA ILE A 234 23.29 -15.49 14.03
C ILE A 234 21.99 -15.15 13.29
N LEU A 235 22.02 -14.14 12.42
CA LEU A 235 20.84 -13.68 11.68
C LEU A 235 20.31 -14.75 10.72
N GLY A 236 21.19 -15.54 10.12
CA GLY A 236 20.85 -16.66 9.25
C GLY A 236 20.12 -17.80 9.96
N ALA A 237 20.30 -17.95 11.28
CA ALA A 237 19.56 -18.90 12.11
C ALA A 237 18.17 -18.39 12.53
N ARG A 238 17.91 -17.08 12.41
CA ARG A 238 16.72 -16.43 12.97
C ARG A 238 15.56 -16.43 11.98
N ARG A 239 14.34 -16.67 12.47
CA ARG A 239 13.10 -16.67 11.67
C ARG A 239 11.93 -15.94 12.35
N ASP A 240 12.19 -15.28 13.47
CA ASP A 240 11.17 -14.65 14.30
C ASP A 240 10.88 -13.20 13.83
N PRO A 241 9.63 -12.89 13.42
CA PRO A 241 9.30 -11.55 12.91
C PRO A 241 9.53 -10.37 13.88
N PRO A 242 9.24 -10.48 15.20
CA PRO A 242 9.38 -9.33 16.11
C PRO A 242 10.79 -8.75 16.19
N PHE A 243 11.82 -9.61 16.28
CA PHE A 243 13.18 -9.10 16.31
C PHE A 243 13.63 -8.60 14.94
N LEU A 244 13.26 -9.30 13.87
CA LEU A 244 13.60 -8.88 12.52
C LEU A 244 13.01 -7.49 12.21
N GLU A 245 11.85 -7.15 12.78
CA GLU A 245 11.28 -5.82 12.72
C GLU A 245 12.15 -4.78 13.45
N HIS A 246 12.54 -5.04 14.71
CA HIS A 246 13.46 -4.16 15.45
C HIS A 246 14.77 -3.95 14.71
N LEU A 247 15.37 -5.04 14.22
CA LEU A 247 16.61 -5.02 13.47
C LEU A 247 16.44 -4.22 12.17
N ALA A 248 15.34 -4.44 11.44
CA ALA A 248 15.09 -3.74 10.19
C ALA A 248 15.03 -2.23 10.39
N ILE A 249 14.30 -1.78 11.41
CA ILE A 249 14.20 -0.36 11.82
C ILE A 249 15.58 0.22 12.11
N LEU A 250 16.38 -0.50 12.91
CA LEU A 250 17.72 -0.05 13.28
C LEU A 250 18.62 0.09 12.07
N LEU A 251 18.50 -0.76 11.05
CA LEU A 251 19.38 -0.80 9.87
C LEU A 251 18.96 0.14 8.73
N GLN A 252 17.80 0.80 8.82
CA GLN A 252 17.23 1.61 7.72
C GLN A 252 18.15 2.70 7.18
N GLU A 253 18.96 3.32 8.04
CA GLU A 253 19.84 4.44 7.69
C GLU A 253 21.29 4.02 7.44
N MET A 254 21.53 2.76 7.10
CA MET A 254 22.89 2.31 6.77
C MET A 254 23.43 2.99 5.49
N PRO A 255 24.64 3.58 5.52
CA PRO A 255 25.29 4.14 4.33
C PRO A 255 25.54 3.08 3.26
N GLY A 256 25.34 3.42 1.98
CA GLY A 256 25.48 2.50 0.84
C GLY A 256 26.81 1.73 0.82
N ARG A 257 27.94 2.42 1.00
CA ARG A 257 29.29 1.79 1.09
C ARG A 257 29.41 0.70 2.16
N MET A 258 28.62 0.80 3.22
CA MET A 258 28.61 -0.16 4.32
C MET A 258 27.74 -1.37 3.99
N VAL A 259 26.60 -1.13 3.33
CA VAL A 259 25.76 -2.18 2.75
C VAL A 259 26.52 -2.98 1.70
N GLU A 260 27.23 -2.30 0.79
CA GLU A 260 28.07 -2.93 -0.22
C GLU A 260 29.14 -3.81 0.40
N ARG A 261 29.87 -3.29 1.40
CA ARG A 261 30.88 -4.05 2.13
C ARG A 261 30.27 -5.29 2.80
N LEU A 262 29.13 -5.12 3.49
CA LEU A 262 28.43 -6.22 4.15
C LEU A 262 28.05 -7.32 3.14
N LEU A 263 27.42 -6.95 2.02
CA LEU A 263 27.02 -7.91 0.99
C LEU A 263 28.23 -8.54 0.29
N THR A 264 29.34 -7.81 0.15
CA THR A 264 30.59 -8.34 -0.43
C THR A 264 31.22 -9.38 0.49
N ASP A 265 31.30 -9.09 1.79
CA ASP A 265 31.90 -10.01 2.76
C ASP A 265 31.10 -11.31 2.89
N CYS A 266 29.78 -11.23 2.74
CA CYS A 266 28.87 -12.31 3.10
C CYS A 266 28.20 -12.99 1.90
N GLY A 267 28.35 -12.45 0.69
CA GLY A 267 27.83 -13.00 -0.57
C GLY A 267 26.32 -12.87 -0.78
N THR A 268 25.50 -12.70 0.26
CA THR A 268 24.04 -12.59 0.11
C THR A 268 23.39 -11.76 1.23
N PHE A 269 22.08 -11.50 1.10
CA PHE A 269 21.30 -10.82 2.13
C PHE A 269 21.21 -11.67 3.40
N PRO A 270 21.26 -11.04 4.59
CA PRO A 270 21.29 -11.79 5.85
C PRO A 270 20.07 -12.68 6.11
N TRP A 271 18.92 -12.29 5.58
CA TRP A 271 17.64 -12.99 5.73
C TRP A 271 17.21 -13.70 4.44
N SER A 272 18.17 -14.09 3.60
CA SER A 272 17.90 -14.79 2.33
C SER A 272 17.15 -16.13 2.47
N GLY A 273 17.24 -16.75 3.65
CA GLY A 273 16.51 -17.97 4.00
C GLY A 273 15.04 -17.78 4.42
N ILE A 274 14.52 -16.54 4.38
CA ILE A 274 13.12 -16.22 4.70
C ILE A 274 12.37 -15.94 3.39
N PRO A 275 11.19 -16.53 3.13
CA PRO A 275 10.35 -16.14 2.00
C PRO A 275 9.87 -14.68 2.13
N VAL A 276 9.77 -13.94 1.02
CA VAL A 276 9.43 -12.50 1.06
C VAL A 276 8.07 -12.28 1.70
N ARG A 277 7.08 -13.12 1.37
CA ARG A 277 5.74 -13.09 1.99
C ARG A 277 5.72 -13.24 3.51
N ASP A 278 6.73 -13.88 4.10
CA ASP A 278 6.82 -14.16 5.54
C ASP A 278 7.65 -13.11 6.29
N MET A 279 8.40 -12.26 5.55
CA MET A 279 9.13 -11.15 6.14
C MET A 279 8.17 -10.07 6.64
N PRO A 280 8.48 -9.37 7.74
CA PRO A 280 7.70 -8.20 8.13
C PRO A 280 8.00 -7.02 7.19
N VAL A 281 7.07 -6.06 7.08
CA VAL A 281 7.11 -5.00 6.06
C VAL A 281 8.39 -4.15 6.15
N SER A 282 8.86 -3.81 7.36
CA SER A 282 10.10 -3.06 7.53
C SER A 282 11.32 -3.80 6.98
N LEU A 283 11.36 -5.13 7.11
CA LEU A 283 12.45 -5.94 6.55
C LEU A 283 12.40 -6.00 5.02
N ARG A 284 11.20 -6.10 4.43
CA ARG A 284 11.03 -6.04 2.96
C ARG A 284 11.46 -4.68 2.42
N LEU A 285 11.07 -3.59 3.07
CA LEU A 285 11.47 -2.22 2.71
C LEU A 285 12.98 -2.03 2.86
N LEU A 286 13.58 -2.54 3.94
CA LEU A 286 15.04 -2.53 4.12
C LEU A 286 15.74 -3.26 2.98
N THR A 287 15.24 -4.45 2.63
CA THR A 287 15.77 -5.25 1.51
C THR A 287 15.70 -4.46 0.20
N ALA A 288 14.54 -3.86 -0.10
CA ALA A 288 14.36 -3.03 -1.28
C ALA A 288 15.30 -1.82 -1.31
N ARG A 289 15.48 -1.13 -0.18
CA ARG A 289 16.43 0.00 -0.04
C ARG A 289 17.86 -0.45 -0.28
N TRP A 290 18.28 -1.55 0.33
CA TRP A 290 19.62 -2.09 0.16
C TRP A 290 19.88 -2.56 -1.27
N LEU A 291 18.91 -3.19 -1.94
CA LEU A 291 19.01 -3.52 -3.37
C LEU A 291 19.20 -2.29 -4.25
N ALA A 292 18.51 -1.18 -3.93
CA ALA A 292 18.68 0.07 -4.64
C ALA A 292 20.09 0.67 -4.45
N LEU A 293 20.72 0.44 -3.29
CA LEU A 293 22.07 0.92 -2.98
C LEU A 293 23.18 -0.02 -3.47
N ALA A 294 22.92 -1.33 -3.58
CA ALA A 294 23.96 -2.33 -3.65
C ALA A 294 24.47 -2.66 -5.06
N VAL A 295 25.80 -2.67 -5.20
CA VAL A 295 26.52 -3.41 -6.23
C VAL A 295 26.62 -4.89 -5.80
N GLY A 296 25.80 -5.76 -6.40
CA GLY A 296 25.89 -7.22 -6.34
C GLY A 296 25.84 -7.83 -7.75
N THR A 297 25.74 -9.15 -7.86
CA THR A 297 25.55 -9.79 -9.17
C THR A 297 24.23 -9.35 -9.80
N ILE A 298 24.20 -9.13 -11.12
CA ILE A 298 22.98 -8.72 -11.84
C ILE A 298 21.84 -9.72 -11.59
N GLU A 299 22.19 -10.99 -11.45
CA GLU A 299 21.26 -12.10 -11.28
C GLU A 299 20.57 -12.11 -9.92
N GLU A 300 21.33 -11.93 -8.82
CA GLU A 300 20.72 -11.84 -7.48
C GLU A 300 19.83 -10.62 -7.33
N ARG A 301 20.25 -9.46 -7.86
CA ARG A 301 19.40 -8.26 -7.87
C ARG A 301 18.10 -8.50 -8.62
N ARG A 302 18.17 -9.11 -9.80
CA ARG A 302 16.98 -9.44 -10.61
C ARG A 302 16.06 -10.41 -9.87
N ARG A 303 16.61 -11.44 -9.23
CA ARG A 303 15.85 -12.43 -8.46
C ARG A 303 15.13 -11.78 -7.28
N TRP A 304 15.82 -10.94 -6.51
CA TRP A 304 15.19 -10.26 -5.38
C TRP A 304 14.15 -9.24 -5.82
N MET A 305 14.43 -8.47 -6.86
CA MET A 305 13.49 -7.49 -7.41
C MET A 305 12.19 -8.17 -7.88
N GLY A 306 12.28 -9.29 -8.60
CA GLY A 306 11.09 -10.07 -8.99
C GLY A 306 10.25 -10.50 -7.79
N ARG A 307 10.89 -11.14 -6.78
CA ARG A 307 10.18 -11.59 -5.57
C ARG A 307 9.57 -10.43 -4.76
N LEU A 308 10.24 -9.29 -4.66
CA LEU A 308 9.71 -8.13 -3.95
C LEU A 308 8.56 -7.46 -4.69
N ILE A 309 8.54 -7.49 -6.02
CA ILE A 309 7.41 -7.00 -6.79
C ILE A 309 6.20 -7.94 -6.57
N GLU A 310 6.41 -9.25 -6.68
CA GLU A 310 5.34 -10.25 -6.55
C GLU A 310 4.79 -10.34 -5.11
N GLU A 311 5.66 -10.47 -4.11
CA GLU A 311 5.28 -10.80 -2.73
C GLU A 311 5.50 -9.65 -1.72
N GLY A 312 6.14 -8.55 -2.13
CA GLY A 312 6.58 -7.50 -1.21
C GLY A 312 5.47 -6.71 -0.54
N GLY A 313 4.29 -6.63 -1.18
CA GLY A 313 3.18 -5.77 -0.76
C GLY A 313 3.25 -4.37 -1.38
N GLY A 314 2.18 -3.60 -1.21
CA GLY A 314 2.01 -2.34 -1.94
C GLY A 314 3.02 -1.25 -1.56
N GLU A 315 3.39 -1.11 -0.27
CA GLU A 315 4.42 -0.13 0.15
C GLU A 315 5.77 -0.40 -0.51
N VAL A 316 6.16 -1.68 -0.60
CA VAL A 316 7.43 -2.10 -1.24
C VAL A 316 7.37 -1.84 -2.74
N ARG A 317 6.27 -2.17 -3.41
CA ARG A 317 6.08 -1.89 -4.83
C ARG A 317 6.10 -0.39 -5.14
N ALA A 318 5.44 0.43 -4.33
CA ALA A 318 5.46 1.88 -4.45
C ALA A 318 6.88 2.44 -4.30
N PHE A 319 7.65 1.93 -3.34
CA PHE A 319 9.06 2.28 -3.17
C PHE A 319 9.91 1.88 -4.39
N LEU A 320 9.78 0.64 -4.86
CA LEU A 320 10.54 0.14 -6.02
C LEU A 320 10.23 0.94 -7.29
N LEU A 321 8.97 1.30 -7.50
CA LEU A 321 8.55 2.11 -8.64
C LEU A 321 9.23 3.50 -8.65
N ARG A 322 9.26 4.17 -7.49
CA ARG A 322 9.96 5.47 -7.36
C ARG A 322 11.46 5.33 -7.58
N ARG A 323 12.08 4.26 -7.07
CA ARG A 323 13.51 4.00 -7.30
C ARG A 323 13.83 3.66 -8.74
N ALA A 324 12.98 2.91 -9.43
CA ALA A 324 13.15 2.63 -10.85
C ALA A 324 13.16 3.94 -11.68
N ALA A 325 12.33 4.92 -11.31
CA ALA A 325 12.28 6.22 -11.97
C ALA A 325 13.57 7.05 -11.85
N GLU A 326 14.38 6.83 -10.79
CA GLU A 326 15.68 7.47 -10.59
C GLU A 326 16.81 6.81 -11.40
N ARG A 327 16.61 5.57 -11.88
CA ARG A 327 17.66 4.79 -12.55
C ARG A 327 17.58 4.86 -14.07
N SER A 328 16.45 4.46 -14.64
CA SER A 328 16.24 4.45 -16.09
C SER A 328 14.77 4.35 -16.45
N GLU A 329 14.40 4.91 -17.60
CA GLU A 329 13.02 4.81 -18.11
C GLU A 329 12.65 3.35 -18.45
N GLU A 330 13.59 2.55 -18.96
CA GLU A 330 13.37 1.14 -19.31
C GLU A 330 13.06 0.25 -18.09
N GLU A 331 13.72 0.49 -16.96
CA GLU A 331 13.44 -0.21 -15.71
C GLU A 331 12.12 0.27 -15.10
N LEU A 332 11.87 1.58 -15.12
CA LEU A 332 10.62 2.16 -14.66
C LEU A 332 9.41 1.58 -15.41
N GLN A 333 9.46 1.54 -16.74
CA GLN A 333 8.37 1.01 -17.55
C GLN A 333 8.10 -0.47 -17.25
N ARG A 334 9.15 -1.29 -17.12
CA ARG A 334 9.00 -2.71 -16.75
C ARG A 334 8.33 -2.89 -15.38
N VAL A 335 8.77 -2.14 -14.37
CA VAL A 335 8.16 -2.23 -13.02
C VAL A 335 6.72 -1.73 -13.06
N ALA A 336 6.46 -0.61 -13.74
CA ALA A 336 5.15 0.00 -13.88
C ALA A 336 4.13 -0.94 -14.55
N GLU A 337 4.54 -1.69 -15.57
CA GLU A 337 3.68 -2.70 -16.23
C GLU A 337 3.24 -3.80 -15.27
N VAL A 338 4.15 -4.29 -14.42
CA VAL A 338 3.84 -5.38 -13.48
C VAL A 338 2.89 -4.92 -12.38
N VAL A 339 3.02 -3.67 -11.92
CA VAL A 339 2.23 -3.14 -10.79
C VAL A 339 1.01 -2.32 -11.23
N ALA A 340 0.70 -2.31 -12.52
CA ALA A 340 -0.32 -1.46 -13.12
C ALA A 340 -1.73 -1.68 -12.57
N ASP A 341 -2.03 -2.92 -12.22
CA ASP A 341 -3.34 -3.38 -11.73
C ASP A 341 -3.35 -3.54 -10.20
N ASP A 342 -2.35 -2.98 -9.51
CA ASP A 342 -2.28 -3.04 -8.06
C ASP A 342 -3.37 -2.16 -7.40
N PRO A 343 -4.20 -2.73 -6.50
CA PRO A 343 -5.28 -1.98 -5.85
C PRO A 343 -4.79 -1.06 -4.72
N THR A 344 -3.54 -1.18 -4.26
CA THR A 344 -3.00 -0.44 -3.12
C THR A 344 -2.83 1.05 -3.45
N PRO A 345 -3.44 1.97 -2.68
CA PRO A 345 -3.41 3.41 -2.94
C PRO A 345 -2.00 4.00 -3.07
N GLU A 346 -1.05 3.52 -2.29
CA GLU A 346 0.35 3.95 -2.30
C GLU A 346 1.03 3.65 -3.65
N VAL A 347 0.70 2.50 -4.26
CA VAL A 347 1.21 2.10 -5.59
C VAL A 347 0.59 2.95 -6.67
N GLN A 348 -0.73 3.16 -6.61
CA GLN A 348 -1.46 3.99 -7.56
C GLN A 348 -1.01 5.45 -7.53
N ALA A 349 -0.79 6.01 -6.33
CA ALA A 349 -0.22 7.33 -6.14
C ALA A 349 1.22 7.41 -6.65
N ALA A 350 2.03 6.38 -6.41
CA ALA A 350 3.38 6.31 -6.97
C ALA A 350 3.36 6.25 -8.50
N LEU A 351 2.47 5.48 -9.13
CA LEU A 351 2.28 5.43 -10.59
C LEU A 351 1.96 6.82 -11.16
N LEU A 352 1.06 7.56 -10.52
CA LEU A 352 0.75 8.94 -10.93
C LEU A 352 1.97 9.85 -10.81
N ALA A 353 2.68 9.81 -9.69
CA ALA A 353 3.87 10.62 -9.47
C ALA A 353 5.00 10.32 -10.48
N VAL A 354 5.35 9.05 -10.66
CA VAL A 354 6.44 8.68 -11.59
C VAL A 354 6.06 8.91 -13.05
N SER A 355 4.78 8.92 -13.39
CA SER A 355 4.37 9.23 -14.76
C SER A 355 4.49 10.73 -15.09
N GLU A 356 4.65 11.63 -14.10
CA GLU A 356 4.72 13.09 -14.29
C GLU A 356 5.73 13.52 -15.37
N GLY A 357 5.29 14.37 -16.30
CA GLY A 357 6.10 14.86 -17.43
C GLY A 357 6.48 13.82 -18.49
N ARG A 358 5.98 12.58 -18.43
CA ARG A 358 6.34 11.50 -19.37
C ARG A 358 5.35 11.29 -20.51
N ASP A 359 5.81 10.54 -21.51
CA ASP A 359 5.10 10.25 -22.76
C ASP A 359 3.68 9.71 -22.55
N ALA A 360 2.69 10.36 -23.17
CA ALA A 360 1.27 10.04 -22.99
C ALA A 360 0.87 8.66 -23.56
N PRO A 361 1.34 8.20 -24.74
CA PRO A 361 1.03 6.87 -25.25
C PRO A 361 1.27 5.71 -24.28
N PHE A 362 2.47 5.59 -23.68
CA PHE A 362 2.74 4.50 -22.74
C PHE A 362 2.01 4.72 -21.41
N TRP A 363 2.25 5.87 -20.78
CA TRP A 363 1.75 6.14 -19.43
C TRP A 363 0.24 6.32 -19.40
N GLY A 364 -0.35 6.96 -20.42
CA GLY A 364 -1.80 7.12 -20.53
C GLY A 364 -2.54 5.78 -20.66
N ARG A 365 -1.96 4.78 -21.34
CA ARG A 365 -2.52 3.40 -21.37
C ARG A 365 -2.46 2.74 -19.99
N LEU A 366 -1.39 2.97 -19.24
CA LEU A 366 -1.25 2.42 -17.90
C LEU A 366 -2.25 3.08 -16.94
N LEU A 367 -2.30 4.41 -16.93
CA LEU A 367 -3.20 5.21 -16.09
C LEU A 367 -4.68 5.01 -16.43
N ALA A 368 -5.00 4.55 -17.65
CA ALA A 368 -6.37 4.15 -18.00
C ALA A 368 -6.92 3.05 -17.08
N ARG A 369 -6.07 2.23 -16.43
CA ARG A 369 -6.48 1.23 -15.44
C ARG A 369 -6.97 1.85 -14.13
N LEU A 370 -6.52 3.08 -13.83
CA LEU A 370 -6.81 3.79 -12.58
C LEU A 370 -8.04 4.72 -12.67
N VAL A 371 -8.72 4.79 -13.82
CA VAL A 371 -9.88 5.69 -14.02
C VAL A 371 -11.09 5.39 -13.13
N ASN A 372 -11.09 4.19 -12.52
CA ASN A 372 -12.09 3.69 -11.58
C ASN A 372 -11.48 3.33 -10.21
N ALA A 373 -10.27 3.84 -9.88
CA ALA A 373 -9.65 3.66 -8.57
C ALA A 373 -10.61 4.03 -7.41
N PRO A 374 -10.50 3.45 -6.22
CA PRO A 374 -11.39 3.78 -5.10
C PRO A 374 -11.18 5.21 -4.57
N ASP A 375 -9.96 5.74 -4.69
CA ASP A 375 -9.62 7.11 -4.28
C ASP A 375 -10.02 8.15 -5.34
N GLU A 376 -10.65 9.25 -4.91
CA GLU A 376 -11.16 10.28 -5.81
C GLU A 376 -10.06 11.13 -6.46
N GLY A 377 -8.99 11.44 -5.71
CA GLY A 377 -7.85 12.19 -6.23
C GLY A 377 -7.12 11.39 -7.32
N ILE A 378 -6.87 10.11 -7.06
CA ILE A 378 -6.24 9.19 -8.01
C ILE A 378 -7.10 9.03 -9.26
N ARG A 379 -8.42 8.81 -9.12
CA ARG A 379 -9.33 8.70 -10.29
C ARG A 379 -9.28 9.95 -11.15
N THR A 380 -9.35 11.12 -10.53
CA THR A 380 -9.43 12.41 -11.24
C THR A 380 -8.15 12.63 -12.03
N GLU A 381 -7.01 12.43 -11.40
CA GLU A 381 -5.71 12.61 -12.04
C GLU A 381 -5.46 11.55 -13.11
N ALA A 382 -5.79 10.28 -12.85
CA ALA A 382 -5.70 9.22 -13.85
C ALA A 382 -6.52 9.54 -15.11
N ARG A 383 -7.76 10.02 -14.96
CA ARG A 383 -8.61 10.43 -16.09
C ARG A 383 -7.99 11.58 -16.87
N ARG A 384 -7.55 12.63 -16.18
CA ARG A 384 -6.90 13.80 -16.79
C ARG A 384 -5.71 13.41 -17.66
N ARG A 385 -4.90 12.45 -17.20
CA ARG A 385 -3.66 12.04 -17.85
C ARG A 385 -3.83 10.92 -18.88
N ALA A 386 -4.81 10.03 -18.70
CA ALA A 386 -5.14 8.98 -19.66
C ALA A 386 -5.94 9.50 -20.86
N ALA A 387 -6.73 10.56 -20.66
CA ALA A 387 -7.55 11.21 -21.67
C ALA A 387 -6.85 11.46 -23.02
N PRO A 388 -5.66 12.11 -23.10
CA PRO A 388 -4.95 12.33 -24.36
C PRO A 388 -4.73 11.05 -25.18
N ALA A 389 -4.20 10.00 -24.55
CA ALA A 389 -3.90 8.73 -25.22
C ALA A 389 -5.19 8.01 -25.64
N GLY A 390 -6.24 8.11 -24.83
CA GLY A 390 -7.57 7.59 -25.17
C GLY A 390 -8.17 8.29 -26.39
N PHE A 391 -8.08 9.62 -26.45
CA PHE A 391 -8.55 10.42 -27.57
C PHE A 391 -7.76 10.13 -28.87
N GLU A 392 -6.45 10.01 -28.80
CA GLU A 392 -5.63 9.67 -29.96
C GLU A 392 -5.97 8.28 -30.51
N SER A 393 -6.13 7.29 -29.61
CA SER A 393 -6.55 5.94 -29.97
C SER A 393 -7.94 5.92 -30.61
N TYR A 394 -8.86 6.72 -30.09
CA TYR A 394 -10.20 6.91 -30.65
C TYR A 394 -10.15 7.40 -32.10
N LEU A 395 -9.39 8.47 -32.39
CA LEU A 395 -9.28 8.99 -33.76
C LEU A 395 -8.63 7.98 -34.72
N ARG A 396 -7.57 7.30 -34.27
CA ARG A 396 -6.85 6.30 -35.08
C ARG A 396 -7.74 5.12 -35.47
N THR A 397 -8.65 4.72 -34.58
CA THR A 397 -9.55 3.58 -34.80
C THR A 397 -10.93 3.99 -35.32
N PHE A 398 -11.25 5.29 -35.38
CA PHE A 398 -12.57 5.84 -35.70
C PHE A 398 -13.25 5.19 -36.90
N ARG A 399 -12.52 5.00 -38.01
CA ARG A 399 -13.04 4.41 -39.25
C ARG A 399 -13.33 2.92 -39.17
N ARG A 400 -12.71 2.22 -38.23
CA ARG A 400 -12.82 0.77 -38.04
C ARG A 400 -13.93 0.41 -37.05
N LEU A 401 -14.44 1.38 -36.29
CA LEU A 401 -15.51 1.16 -35.32
C LEU A 401 -16.86 1.07 -36.05
N ASP A 402 -17.63 0.03 -35.73
CA ASP A 402 -19.03 -0.03 -36.10
C ASP A 402 -19.86 1.02 -35.32
N PRO A 403 -21.10 1.35 -35.74
CA PRO A 403 -21.90 2.39 -35.09
C PRO A 403 -22.16 2.15 -33.59
N ALA A 404 -22.29 0.90 -33.16
CA ALA A 404 -22.56 0.55 -31.76
C ALA A 404 -21.29 0.67 -30.90
N ALA A 405 -20.14 0.24 -31.42
CA ALA A 405 -18.84 0.43 -30.80
C ALA A 405 -18.47 1.91 -30.70
N LEU A 406 -18.67 2.67 -31.78
CA LEU A 406 -18.46 4.11 -31.81
C LEU A 406 -19.27 4.79 -30.70
N GLY A 407 -20.59 4.53 -30.61
CA GLY A 407 -21.44 5.11 -29.56
C GLY A 407 -20.97 4.81 -28.14
N ARG A 408 -20.52 3.57 -27.87
CA ARG A 408 -19.96 3.18 -26.56
C ARG A 408 -18.66 3.91 -26.23
N VAL A 409 -17.71 3.94 -27.16
CA VAL A 409 -16.41 4.58 -26.95
C VAL A 409 -16.56 6.10 -26.83
N SER A 410 -17.39 6.72 -27.68
CA SER A 410 -17.68 8.15 -27.59
C SER A 410 -18.32 8.50 -26.23
N ALA A 411 -19.25 7.68 -25.74
CA ALA A 411 -19.88 7.91 -24.44
C ALA A 411 -18.90 7.76 -23.27
N ALA A 412 -17.97 6.80 -23.34
CA ALA A 412 -16.92 6.63 -22.34
C ALA A 412 -15.95 7.82 -22.35
N LEU A 413 -15.48 8.23 -23.54
CA LEU A 413 -14.52 9.32 -23.68
C LEU A 413 -15.07 10.64 -23.14
N ARG A 414 -16.34 10.98 -23.44
CA ARG A 414 -17.02 12.16 -22.88
C ARG A 414 -17.04 12.21 -21.37
N LYS A 415 -17.08 11.06 -20.68
CA LYS A 415 -17.11 11.00 -19.22
C LYS A 415 -15.74 11.22 -18.58
N ILE A 416 -14.66 10.92 -19.30
CA ILE A 416 -13.30 10.87 -18.75
C ILE A 416 -12.40 11.99 -19.27
N ASP A 417 -12.70 12.56 -20.43
CA ASP A 417 -11.90 13.61 -21.06
C ASP A 417 -12.69 14.92 -21.17
N PRO A 418 -12.51 15.88 -20.24
CA PRO A 418 -13.09 17.22 -20.38
C PRO A 418 -12.39 18.07 -21.46
N GLY A 419 -11.20 17.67 -21.91
CA GLY A 419 -10.39 18.40 -22.90
C GLY A 419 -10.74 18.12 -24.35
N ILE A 420 -11.77 17.30 -24.63
CA ILE A 420 -12.17 16.92 -25.98
C ILE A 420 -12.34 18.13 -26.93
N PRO A 421 -13.02 19.23 -26.56
CA PRO A 421 -13.17 20.38 -27.46
C PRO A 421 -11.82 20.96 -27.91
N GLY A 422 -10.88 21.14 -26.99
CA GLY A 422 -9.54 21.65 -27.31
C GLY A 422 -8.79 20.74 -28.28
N ARG A 423 -8.82 19.42 -28.01
CA ARG A 423 -8.16 18.44 -28.89
C ARG A 423 -8.80 18.35 -30.28
N LEU A 424 -10.14 18.39 -30.35
CA LEU A 424 -10.82 18.40 -31.64
C LEU A 424 -10.53 19.66 -32.44
N ARG A 425 -10.38 20.82 -31.79
CA ARG A 425 -9.98 22.07 -32.44
C ARG A 425 -8.61 21.94 -33.12
N GLU A 426 -7.62 21.38 -32.43
CA GLU A 426 -6.30 21.10 -33.02
C GLU A 426 -6.40 20.18 -34.25
N GLU A 427 -7.26 19.17 -34.21
CA GLU A 427 -7.47 18.24 -35.33
C GLU A 427 -8.25 18.86 -36.50
N LEU A 428 -9.17 19.79 -36.22
CA LEU A 428 -9.90 20.57 -37.23
C LEU A 428 -8.97 21.55 -37.96
N GLU A 429 -7.91 22.02 -37.33
CA GLU A 429 -6.91 22.91 -37.93
C GLU A 429 -5.74 22.15 -38.60
N ALA A 430 -5.74 20.81 -38.52
CA ALA A 430 -4.66 19.99 -39.04
C ALA A 430 -4.45 20.19 -40.57
N PRO A 431 -3.20 20.23 -41.06
CA PRO A 431 -2.94 20.40 -42.49
C PRO A 431 -3.44 19.20 -43.32
N ASP A 432 -3.42 18.02 -42.72
CA ASP A 432 -3.91 16.79 -43.32
C ASP A 432 -5.45 16.80 -43.45
N ARG A 433 -5.92 16.57 -44.67
CA ARG A 433 -7.35 16.53 -45.00
C ARG A 433 -8.09 15.46 -44.19
N GLU A 434 -7.47 14.31 -43.99
CA GLU A 434 -8.13 13.18 -43.38
C GLU A 434 -8.35 13.40 -41.88
N ARG A 435 -7.37 13.97 -41.18
CA ARG A 435 -7.52 14.42 -39.79
C ARG A 435 -8.68 15.39 -39.62
N ARG A 436 -8.78 16.43 -40.45
CA ARG A 436 -9.91 17.38 -40.40
C ARG A 436 -11.25 16.70 -40.61
N LEU A 437 -11.35 15.80 -41.60
CA LEU A 437 -12.59 15.06 -41.88
C LEU A 437 -13.00 14.16 -40.72
N ILE A 438 -12.05 13.44 -40.11
CA ILE A 438 -12.30 12.62 -38.92
C ILE A 438 -12.72 13.52 -37.77
N ALA A 439 -12.06 14.66 -37.54
CA ALA A 439 -12.37 15.59 -36.47
C ALA A 439 -13.81 16.14 -36.56
N VAL A 440 -14.27 16.53 -37.76
CA VAL A 440 -15.65 16.96 -37.98
C VAL A 440 -16.66 15.86 -37.62
N ARG A 441 -16.40 14.61 -38.01
CA ARG A 441 -17.28 13.47 -37.68
C ARG A 441 -17.19 13.09 -36.20
N ALA A 442 -16.00 13.18 -35.62
CA ALA A 442 -15.74 12.95 -34.22
C ALA A 442 -16.50 13.96 -33.36
N ALA A 443 -16.52 15.24 -33.74
CA ALA A 443 -17.31 16.28 -33.07
C ALA A 443 -18.79 15.90 -32.97
N VAL A 444 -19.36 15.31 -34.02
CA VAL A 444 -20.76 14.82 -34.00
C VAL A 444 -20.92 13.65 -33.03
N SER A 445 -20.13 12.59 -33.20
CA SER A 445 -20.21 11.38 -32.34
C SER A 445 -19.94 11.66 -30.85
N LEU A 446 -19.08 12.64 -30.56
CA LEU A 446 -18.72 13.07 -29.22
C LEU A 446 -19.64 14.17 -28.69
N GLY A 447 -20.64 14.62 -29.46
CA GLY A 447 -21.61 15.63 -28.99
C GLY A 447 -20.99 17.01 -28.75
N GLN A 448 -19.93 17.38 -29.48
CA GLN A 448 -19.16 18.61 -29.29
C GLN A 448 -19.46 19.70 -30.33
N GLN A 449 -20.52 19.53 -31.13
CA GLN A 449 -20.89 20.44 -32.22
C GLN A 449 -21.14 21.87 -31.72
N GLN A 450 -21.80 22.01 -30.56
CA GLN A 450 -22.09 23.33 -29.98
C GLN A 450 -20.84 23.98 -29.39
N ALA A 451 -19.98 23.20 -28.74
CA ALA A 451 -18.70 23.69 -28.19
C ALA A 451 -17.69 24.08 -29.30
N LEU A 452 -17.85 23.50 -30.50
CA LEU A 452 -16.98 23.71 -31.65
C LEU A 452 -17.65 24.50 -32.77
N GLN A 453 -18.70 25.27 -32.46
CA GLN A 453 -19.53 25.89 -33.49
C GLN A 453 -18.73 26.82 -34.41
N GLU A 454 -17.86 27.65 -33.84
CA GLU A 454 -17.05 28.61 -34.59
C GLU A 454 -16.09 27.90 -35.55
N GLU A 455 -15.45 26.83 -35.09
CA GLU A 455 -14.52 26.02 -35.89
C GLU A 455 -15.26 25.28 -36.99
N LEU A 456 -16.43 24.72 -36.68
CA LEU A 456 -17.27 24.06 -37.67
C LEU A 456 -17.81 25.05 -38.72
N ILE A 457 -18.12 26.30 -38.35
CA ILE A 457 -18.44 27.36 -39.30
C ILE A 457 -17.23 27.66 -40.20
N ALA A 458 -16.02 27.73 -39.65
CA ALA A 458 -14.81 27.93 -40.45
C ALA A 458 -14.57 26.76 -41.42
N MET A 459 -14.88 25.52 -41.02
CA MET A 459 -14.77 24.33 -41.88
C MET A 459 -15.74 24.32 -43.06
N LEU A 460 -16.77 25.18 -43.09
CA LEU A 460 -17.56 25.41 -44.31
C LEU A 460 -16.78 26.12 -45.43
N LEU A 461 -15.59 26.64 -45.14
CA LEU A 461 -14.69 27.25 -46.12
C LEU A 461 -13.49 26.34 -46.43
N ASP A 462 -13.50 25.09 -45.97
CA ASP A 462 -12.40 24.16 -46.23
C ASP A 462 -12.19 23.90 -47.73
N ARG A 463 -10.93 23.72 -48.14
CA ARG A 463 -10.57 23.37 -49.52
C ARG A 463 -11.21 22.07 -50.01
N ASP A 464 -11.48 21.12 -49.12
CA ASP A 464 -12.05 19.82 -49.46
C ASP A 464 -13.57 19.78 -49.27
N ALA A 465 -14.28 19.38 -50.33
CA ALA A 465 -15.74 19.31 -50.33
C ALA A 465 -16.31 18.29 -49.31
N HIS A 466 -15.57 17.21 -48.98
CA HIS A 466 -16.04 16.27 -47.96
C HIS A 466 -15.95 16.84 -46.55
N VAL A 467 -14.93 17.66 -46.27
CA VAL A 467 -14.81 18.39 -44.99
C VAL A 467 -15.93 19.41 -44.88
N ARG A 468 -16.14 20.25 -45.91
CA ARG A 468 -17.26 21.22 -45.94
C ARG A 468 -18.62 20.54 -45.76
N SER A 469 -18.83 19.42 -46.44
CA SER A 469 -20.10 18.66 -46.36
C SER A 469 -20.30 18.09 -44.95
N GLY A 470 -19.23 17.57 -44.33
CA GLY A 470 -19.27 17.14 -42.93
C GLY A 470 -19.59 18.28 -41.98
N ALA A 471 -18.98 19.46 -42.18
CA ALA A 471 -19.21 20.63 -41.35
C ALA A 471 -20.66 21.13 -41.43
N ALA A 472 -21.24 21.16 -42.64
CA ALA A 472 -22.65 21.48 -42.84
C ALA A 472 -23.57 20.48 -42.11
N ALA A 473 -23.24 19.18 -42.14
CA ALA A 473 -24.00 18.17 -41.41
C ALA A 473 -23.86 18.32 -39.88
N ALA A 474 -22.68 18.66 -39.37
CA ALA A 474 -22.46 18.87 -37.94
C ALA A 474 -23.20 20.11 -37.42
N LEU A 475 -23.17 21.23 -38.17
CA LEU A 475 -23.86 22.47 -37.83
C LEU A 475 -25.39 22.34 -37.88
N ALA A 476 -25.93 21.42 -38.69
CA ALA A 476 -27.35 21.12 -38.70
C ALA A 476 -27.90 20.67 -37.33
N GLU A 477 -27.03 20.16 -36.45
CA GLU A 477 -27.41 19.66 -35.13
C GLU A 477 -27.32 20.72 -34.03
N THR A 478 -26.62 21.84 -34.25
CA THR A 478 -26.45 22.91 -33.23
C THR A 478 -27.66 23.83 -33.12
N ARG A 479 -28.33 24.12 -34.24
CA ARG A 479 -29.57 24.92 -34.32
C ARG A 479 -29.48 26.36 -33.77
N THR A 480 -28.27 26.93 -33.71
CA THR A 480 -28.08 28.33 -33.34
C THR A 480 -28.25 29.25 -34.54
N LEU A 481 -28.59 30.52 -34.29
CA LEU A 481 -28.80 31.51 -35.36
C LEU A 481 -27.57 31.66 -36.28
N ASP A 482 -26.37 31.62 -35.71
CA ASP A 482 -25.13 31.73 -36.50
C ASP A 482 -24.87 30.48 -37.33
N ALA A 483 -25.19 29.29 -36.81
CA ALA A 483 -25.18 28.07 -37.61
C ALA A 483 -26.20 28.16 -38.76
N VAL A 484 -27.41 28.71 -38.54
CA VAL A 484 -28.39 28.94 -39.61
C VAL A 484 -27.83 29.86 -40.69
N ARG A 485 -27.24 30.99 -40.30
CA ARG A 485 -26.63 31.95 -41.24
C ARG A 485 -25.50 31.31 -42.03
N ALA A 486 -24.68 30.49 -41.38
CA ALA A 486 -23.59 29.77 -42.03
C ALA A 486 -24.12 28.71 -43.02
N LEU A 487 -25.12 27.93 -42.63
CA LEU A 487 -25.79 26.96 -43.51
C LEU A 487 -26.48 27.66 -44.70
N ALA A 488 -27.07 28.84 -44.49
CA ALA A 488 -27.68 29.61 -45.57
C ALA A 488 -26.65 30.03 -46.63
N ARG A 489 -25.42 30.35 -46.23
CA ARG A 489 -24.31 30.59 -47.18
C ARG A 489 -23.89 29.31 -47.90
N ALA A 490 -23.86 28.18 -47.19
CA ALA A 490 -23.51 26.87 -47.76
C ALA A 490 -24.52 26.37 -48.82
N LEU A 491 -25.71 26.96 -48.93
CA LEU A 491 -26.64 26.71 -50.05
C LEU A 491 -26.05 27.11 -51.41
N ALA A 492 -25.05 28.00 -51.45
CA ALA A 492 -24.38 28.42 -52.68
C ALA A 492 -23.10 27.61 -52.98
N ASP A 493 -22.80 26.55 -52.22
CA ASP A 493 -21.57 25.76 -52.42
C ASP A 493 -21.57 25.03 -53.78
N PRO A 494 -20.44 24.97 -54.49
CA PRO A 494 -20.35 24.22 -55.75
C PRO A 494 -20.62 22.73 -55.60
N ASP A 495 -20.35 22.14 -54.42
CA ASP A 495 -20.57 20.71 -54.17
C ASP A 495 -22.02 20.42 -53.72
N ASP A 496 -22.67 19.53 -54.46
CA ASP A 496 -24.06 19.14 -54.22
C ASP A 496 -24.30 18.52 -52.84
N ARG A 497 -23.30 17.84 -52.25
CA ARG A 497 -23.42 17.23 -50.92
C ARG A 497 -23.39 18.28 -49.82
N VAL A 498 -22.62 19.35 -50.00
CA VAL A 498 -22.62 20.51 -49.08
C VAL A 498 -23.99 21.16 -49.11
N ARG A 499 -24.51 21.48 -50.32
CA ARG A 499 -25.85 22.06 -50.47
C ARG A 499 -26.93 21.16 -49.89
N ALA A 500 -26.90 19.86 -50.18
CA ALA A 500 -27.88 18.91 -49.67
C ALA A 500 -27.92 18.87 -48.13
N ASN A 501 -26.76 18.87 -47.47
CA ASN A 501 -26.67 18.90 -46.00
C ASN A 501 -27.12 20.26 -45.44
N ALA A 502 -26.83 21.36 -46.12
CA ALA A 502 -27.32 22.68 -45.74
C ALA A 502 -28.85 22.79 -45.81
N ILE A 503 -29.45 22.29 -46.90
CA ILE A 503 -30.91 22.22 -47.08
C ILE A 503 -31.53 21.36 -45.97
N GLU A 504 -30.96 20.20 -45.69
CA GLU A 504 -31.42 19.31 -44.62
C GLU A 504 -31.36 19.98 -43.25
N GLY A 505 -30.23 20.64 -42.94
CA GLY A 505 -30.04 21.33 -41.68
C GLY A 505 -31.02 22.48 -41.47
N ILE A 506 -31.21 23.33 -42.48
CA ILE A 506 -32.20 24.41 -42.44
C ILE A 506 -33.61 23.83 -42.32
N GLY A 507 -33.94 22.77 -43.06
CA GLY A 507 -35.24 22.11 -43.01
C GLY A 507 -35.59 21.51 -41.64
N ARG A 508 -34.59 20.97 -40.92
CA ARG A 508 -34.79 20.43 -39.56
C ARG A 508 -35.21 21.47 -38.53
N LEU A 509 -34.94 22.76 -38.79
CA LEU A 509 -35.38 23.85 -37.91
C LEU A 509 -36.89 24.09 -38.00
N ARG A 510 -37.52 23.71 -39.13
CA ARG A 510 -38.95 23.94 -39.41
C ARG A 510 -39.39 25.40 -39.26
N ASP A 511 -38.48 26.34 -39.51
CA ASP A 511 -38.80 27.77 -39.51
C ASP A 511 -39.32 28.19 -40.89
N ALA A 512 -40.61 28.53 -40.95
CA ALA A 512 -41.29 28.98 -42.17
C ALA A 512 -40.63 30.21 -42.81
N ARG A 513 -39.91 31.04 -42.02
CA ARG A 513 -39.21 32.24 -42.51
C ARG A 513 -38.04 31.87 -43.43
N LEU A 514 -37.48 30.67 -43.26
CA LEU A 514 -36.36 30.16 -44.07
C LEU A 514 -36.84 29.45 -45.34
N ALA A 515 -38.16 29.30 -45.53
CA ALA A 515 -38.73 28.58 -46.67
C ALA A 515 -38.27 29.14 -48.02
N ASN A 516 -38.17 30.47 -48.12
CA ASN A 516 -37.73 31.14 -49.35
C ASN A 516 -36.29 30.81 -49.73
N LEU A 517 -35.42 30.48 -48.77
CA LEU A 517 -34.05 30.04 -49.04
C LEU A 517 -34.02 28.66 -49.71
N LEU A 518 -35.02 27.81 -49.42
CA LEU A 518 -35.06 26.43 -49.90
C LEU A 518 -35.87 26.26 -51.21
N ARG A 519 -36.77 27.18 -51.53
CA ARG A 519 -37.62 27.12 -52.75
C ARG A 519 -36.83 26.90 -54.05
N PRO A 520 -35.67 27.54 -54.29
CA PRO A 520 -34.89 27.32 -55.51
C PRO A 520 -34.47 25.85 -55.71
N PHE A 521 -34.30 25.09 -54.63
CA PHE A 521 -33.82 23.71 -54.67
C PHE A 521 -34.92 22.70 -55.00
N LEU A 522 -36.19 23.11 -55.04
CA LEU A 522 -37.29 22.25 -55.50
C LEU A 522 -37.17 21.85 -56.98
N GLY A 523 -36.36 22.59 -57.76
CA GLY A 523 -35.99 22.29 -59.14
C GLY A 523 -34.57 21.75 -59.32
N SER A 524 -33.88 21.36 -58.24
CA SER A 524 -32.46 20.99 -58.32
C SER A 524 -32.23 19.75 -59.21
N VAL A 525 -31.16 19.80 -60.01
CA VAL A 525 -30.68 18.65 -60.79
C VAL A 525 -30.06 17.56 -59.91
N ASP A 526 -29.62 17.91 -58.69
CA ASP A 526 -29.17 16.93 -57.71
C ASP A 526 -30.36 16.32 -56.97
N ALA A 527 -30.39 15.00 -56.95
CA ALA A 527 -31.49 14.23 -56.39
C ALA A 527 -31.65 14.41 -54.88
N ARG A 528 -30.55 14.60 -54.13
CA ARG A 528 -30.61 14.79 -52.68
C ARG A 528 -31.04 16.21 -52.33
N CYS A 529 -30.48 17.22 -53.00
CA CYS A 529 -30.90 18.61 -52.82
C CYS A 529 -32.41 18.77 -53.07
N ARG A 530 -32.91 18.19 -54.17
CA ARG A 530 -34.33 18.25 -54.54
C ARG A 530 -35.23 17.57 -53.52
N ALA A 531 -34.89 16.34 -53.11
CA ALA A 531 -35.65 15.61 -52.09
C ALA A 531 -35.63 16.32 -50.74
N ASN A 532 -34.47 16.78 -50.28
CA ASN A 532 -34.33 17.49 -49.01
C ASN A 532 -35.13 18.80 -49.02
N ALA A 533 -35.18 19.52 -50.15
CA ALA A 533 -35.97 20.74 -50.28
C ALA A 533 -37.48 20.47 -50.24
N ILE A 534 -37.95 19.43 -50.95
CA ILE A 534 -39.36 19.01 -50.89
C ILE A 534 -39.71 18.55 -49.46
N GLU A 535 -38.82 17.83 -48.79
CA GLU A 535 -39.05 17.39 -47.40
C GLU A 535 -39.13 18.57 -46.44
N ALA A 536 -38.19 19.51 -46.55
CA ALA A 536 -38.10 20.68 -45.68
C ALA A 536 -39.31 21.60 -45.86
N LEU A 537 -39.80 21.73 -47.10
CA LEU A 537 -40.93 22.58 -47.46
C LEU A 537 -42.26 21.84 -47.47
N TRP A 538 -42.30 20.57 -47.03
CA TRP A 538 -43.46 19.69 -47.17
C TRP A 538 -44.75 20.40 -46.78
N ASP A 539 -44.84 20.84 -45.53
CA ASP A 539 -46.04 21.46 -44.96
C ASP A 539 -46.41 22.81 -45.63
N GLY A 540 -45.46 23.48 -46.28
CA GLY A 540 -45.67 24.74 -47.02
C GLY A 540 -45.94 24.58 -48.52
N LEU A 541 -45.92 23.35 -49.05
CA LEU A 541 -46.29 23.03 -50.43
C LEU A 541 -47.72 22.49 -50.48
N SER A 542 -48.47 22.82 -51.53
CA SER A 542 -49.78 22.21 -51.81
C SER A 542 -49.63 20.72 -52.16
N ALA A 543 -50.69 19.92 -51.97
CA ALA A 543 -50.66 18.50 -52.34
C ALA A 543 -50.35 18.32 -53.84
N ASP A 544 -50.90 19.18 -54.69
CA ASP A 544 -50.63 19.18 -56.13
C ASP A 544 -49.16 19.49 -56.44
N ASP A 545 -48.55 20.48 -55.77
CA ASP A 545 -47.14 20.81 -55.94
C ASP A 545 -46.22 19.67 -55.48
N ARG A 546 -46.53 19.02 -54.35
CA ARG A 546 -45.78 17.85 -53.86
C ARG A 546 -45.89 16.72 -54.87
N GLY A 547 -47.10 16.43 -55.33
CA GLY A 547 -47.40 15.39 -56.31
C GLY A 547 -46.67 15.62 -57.62
N LEU A 548 -46.74 16.83 -58.19
CA LEU A 548 -46.05 17.21 -59.42
C LEU A 548 -44.54 16.99 -59.30
N ARG A 549 -43.91 17.55 -58.25
CA ARG A 549 -42.45 17.48 -58.06
C ARG A 549 -41.96 16.05 -57.84
N LEU A 550 -42.69 15.26 -57.06
CA LEU A 550 -42.34 13.86 -56.84
C LEU A 550 -42.53 13.02 -58.11
N ARG A 551 -43.59 13.25 -58.92
CA ARG A 551 -43.75 12.58 -60.23
C ARG A 551 -42.61 12.92 -61.18
N GLU A 552 -42.20 14.18 -61.27
CA GLU A 552 -41.01 14.57 -62.06
C GLU A 552 -39.77 13.81 -61.61
N MET A 553 -39.58 13.66 -60.29
CA MET A 553 -38.45 12.92 -59.75
C MET A 553 -38.51 11.41 -60.05
N LEU A 554 -39.70 10.80 -59.96
CA LEU A 554 -39.92 9.40 -60.28
C LEU A 554 -39.72 9.13 -61.78
N ALA A 555 -40.22 10.01 -62.64
CA ALA A 555 -40.07 9.93 -64.10
C ALA A 555 -38.62 10.09 -64.56
N ALA A 556 -37.82 10.93 -63.89
CA ALA A 556 -36.40 11.11 -64.18
C ALA A 556 -35.53 9.87 -63.89
N GLY A 557 -36.05 8.89 -63.13
CA GLY A 557 -35.38 7.62 -62.90
C GLY A 557 -34.12 7.70 -62.02
N GLY A 558 -33.38 6.59 -61.95
CA GLY A 558 -32.06 6.50 -61.30
C GLY A 558 -32.03 7.00 -59.84
N ARG A 559 -31.09 7.92 -59.55
CA ARG A 559 -30.93 8.54 -58.21
C ARG A 559 -32.12 9.44 -57.84
N MET A 560 -32.73 10.10 -58.82
CA MET A 560 -33.86 11.02 -58.60
C MET A 560 -35.09 10.25 -58.12
N ALA A 561 -35.45 9.17 -58.83
CA ALA A 561 -36.55 8.29 -58.43
C ALA A 561 -36.27 7.61 -57.08
N SER A 562 -35.01 7.23 -56.83
CA SER A 562 -34.60 6.67 -55.53
C SER A 562 -34.82 7.64 -54.36
N SER A 563 -34.45 8.91 -54.51
CA SER A 563 -34.65 9.92 -53.47
C SER A 563 -36.13 10.27 -53.27
N ALA A 564 -36.93 10.27 -54.35
CA ALA A 564 -38.38 10.43 -54.26
C ALA A 564 -39.03 9.27 -53.50
N LEU A 565 -38.67 8.01 -53.80
CA LEU A 565 -39.15 6.84 -53.06
C LEU A 565 -38.74 6.88 -51.57
N TRP A 566 -37.52 7.34 -51.26
CA TRP A 566 -37.08 7.54 -49.88
C TRP A 566 -37.96 8.57 -49.15
N LEU A 567 -38.25 9.71 -49.79
CA LEU A 567 -39.09 10.76 -49.22
C LEU A 567 -40.54 10.28 -49.02
N LEU A 568 -41.08 9.58 -50.00
CA LEU A 568 -42.40 8.94 -49.93
C LEU A 568 -42.53 7.99 -48.74
N GLY A 569 -41.49 7.20 -48.47
CA GLY A 569 -41.46 6.33 -47.30
C GLY A 569 -41.44 7.06 -45.96
N ARG A 570 -40.97 8.31 -45.90
CA ARG A 570 -40.91 9.10 -44.66
C ARG A 570 -42.15 9.94 -44.41
N ARG A 571 -42.74 10.52 -45.46
CA ARG A 571 -43.85 11.48 -45.35
C ARG A 571 -45.21 10.89 -45.70
N GLY A 572 -45.23 9.84 -46.53
CA GLY A 572 -46.46 9.27 -47.10
C GLY A 572 -47.07 10.20 -48.15
N ALA A 573 -47.40 9.64 -49.32
CA ALA A 573 -48.24 10.32 -50.32
C ALA A 573 -49.07 9.26 -51.05
N ALA A 574 -50.30 9.08 -50.59
CA ALA A 574 -51.22 8.09 -51.15
C ALA A 574 -51.56 8.41 -52.62
N GLU A 575 -51.55 9.70 -52.96
CA GLU A 575 -51.81 10.22 -54.30
C GLU A 575 -50.79 9.78 -55.37
N LEU A 576 -49.65 9.19 -54.97
CA LEU A 576 -48.61 8.67 -55.86
C LEU A 576 -48.53 7.13 -55.85
N GLN A 577 -49.51 6.43 -55.28
CA GLN A 577 -49.52 4.97 -55.19
C GLN A 577 -49.42 4.29 -56.56
N VAL A 578 -50.13 4.82 -57.58
CA VAL A 578 -50.10 4.29 -58.95
C VAL A 578 -48.71 4.44 -59.57
N ASP A 579 -48.04 5.59 -59.34
CA ASP A 579 -46.69 5.85 -59.83
C ASP A 579 -45.66 4.90 -59.18
N VAL A 580 -45.80 4.65 -57.86
CA VAL A 580 -44.97 3.69 -57.13
C VAL A 580 -45.23 2.24 -57.59
N GLN A 581 -46.49 1.87 -57.84
CA GLN A 581 -46.86 0.55 -58.38
C GLN A 581 -46.24 0.32 -59.76
N ARG A 582 -46.26 1.30 -60.66
CA ARG A 582 -45.59 1.21 -61.96
C ARG A 582 -44.09 0.97 -61.81
N LEU A 583 -43.42 1.72 -60.93
CA LEU A 583 -41.99 1.53 -60.66
C LEU A 583 -41.66 0.19 -60.01
N SER A 584 -42.59 -0.40 -59.25
CA SER A 584 -42.42 -1.73 -58.63
C SER A 584 -42.25 -2.85 -59.66
N GLN A 585 -42.67 -2.65 -60.91
CA GLN A 585 -42.51 -3.60 -62.01
C GLN A 585 -41.16 -3.47 -62.72
N VAL A 586 -40.39 -2.41 -62.44
CA VAL A 586 -39.07 -2.19 -63.04
C VAL A 586 -38.06 -3.14 -62.37
N PRO A 587 -37.22 -3.87 -63.13
CA PRO A 587 -36.19 -4.74 -62.55
C PRO A 587 -35.09 -3.93 -61.85
N GLY A 588 -34.40 -4.57 -60.90
CA GLY A 588 -33.27 -4.00 -60.19
C GLY A 588 -33.60 -3.21 -58.91
N PRO A 589 -32.63 -2.45 -58.38
CA PRO A 589 -32.72 -1.86 -57.03
C PRO A 589 -33.85 -0.84 -56.85
N LEU A 590 -34.23 -0.12 -57.91
CA LEU A 590 -35.28 0.88 -57.85
C LEU A 590 -36.66 0.24 -57.65
N GLY A 591 -37.00 -0.79 -58.44
CA GLY A 591 -38.25 -1.52 -58.27
C GLY A 591 -38.31 -2.32 -56.98
N GLN A 592 -37.17 -2.84 -56.48
CA GLN A 592 -37.09 -3.44 -55.15
C GLN A 592 -37.46 -2.43 -54.05
N ARG A 593 -36.96 -1.20 -54.12
CA ARG A 593 -37.32 -0.12 -53.17
C ARG A 593 -38.80 0.23 -53.24
N ALA A 594 -39.37 0.33 -54.45
CA ALA A 594 -40.79 0.59 -54.63
C ALA A 594 -41.66 -0.54 -54.05
N ARG A 595 -41.30 -1.82 -54.27
CA ARG A 595 -41.98 -2.98 -53.64
C ARG A 595 -41.91 -2.94 -52.12
N SER A 596 -40.72 -2.68 -51.57
CA SER A 596 -40.53 -2.55 -50.11
C SER A 596 -41.35 -1.41 -49.52
N LEU A 597 -41.52 -0.31 -50.25
CA LEU A 597 -42.34 0.82 -49.83
C LEU A 597 -43.83 0.45 -49.81
N LEU A 598 -44.33 -0.22 -50.87
CA LEU A 598 -45.72 -0.68 -50.95
C LEU A 598 -46.06 -1.71 -49.86
N ALA A 599 -45.14 -2.62 -49.55
CA ALA A 599 -45.30 -3.62 -48.49
C ALA A 599 -45.38 -3.00 -47.08
N ARG A 600 -44.89 -1.77 -46.89
CA ARG A 600 -44.93 -1.04 -45.61
C ARG A 600 -46.14 -0.12 -45.48
N ALA A 601 -46.92 0.09 -46.53
CA ALA A 601 -48.12 0.91 -46.47
C ALA A 601 -49.24 0.17 -45.70
N PRO A 602 -49.94 0.82 -44.76
CA PRO A 602 -51.07 0.19 -44.06
C PRO A 602 -52.19 -0.09 -45.08
N GLY A 603 -52.33 -1.37 -45.46
CA GLY A 603 -53.33 -1.83 -46.45
C GLY A 603 -52.85 -2.86 -47.49
N GLY A 604 -51.57 -3.27 -47.47
CA GLY A 604 -51.03 -4.22 -48.46
C GLY A 604 -51.00 -5.70 -48.05
N SER A 605 -52.15 -6.31 -47.79
CA SER A 605 -52.33 -7.77 -47.89
C SER A 605 -53.68 -8.06 -48.50
N ALA A 606 -53.68 -8.45 -49.77
CA ALA A 606 -54.76 -9.22 -50.38
C ALA A 606 -54.12 -10.47 -50.98
#